data_AF-C3NI54-F1
#
_entry.id   AF-C3NI54-F1
#
_cell.length_a   1.000
_cell.length_b   1.000
_cell.length_c   1.000
_cell.angle_alpha   90.00
_cell.angle_beta   90.00
_cell.angle_gamma   90.00
#
_symmetry.space_group_name_H-M   'P 1'
#
loop_
_entity.id
_entity.type
_entity.pdbx_description
1 polymer ?
#
loop_
_entity_poly.entity_id
_entity_poly.type
_entity_poly.pdbx_seq_one_letter_code
_entity_poly.pdbx_strand_id
1 'polypeptide(L)'
;MLDDKEIVLSALEKVDKFYVYLAGINNNEILLVTTLNVPNEVEIEGKKFKVVTYQPDDYLNQVVEKEYEIFRKYKIYYFVKAYMRKILDTLSSAEVERMSIDIKDNLS
;
A
#
# COMPACT_ATOMS: atom_id res chain seq x y z
N MET A 1 -0.42 1.51 24.81
CA MET A 1 0.36 1.66 23.57
C MET A 1 -0.66 1.62 22.46
N LEU A 2 -0.78 2.66 21.63
CA LEU A 2 -1.75 2.70 20.52
C LEU A 2 -1.62 1.45 19.66
N ASP A 3 -2.75 0.90 19.22
CA ASP A 3 -2.77 -0.17 18.24
C ASP A 3 -2.33 0.35 16.86
N ASP A 4 -1.76 -0.53 16.04
CA ASP A 4 -1.32 -0.23 14.67
C ASP A 4 -2.47 0.43 13.86
N LYS A 5 -3.69 -0.06 14.04
CA LYS A 5 -4.89 0.50 13.41
C LYS A 5 -5.13 1.94 13.84
N GLU A 6 -5.05 2.23 15.13
CA GLU A 6 -5.29 3.56 15.68
C GLU A 6 -4.23 4.55 15.22
N ILE A 7 -2.97 4.12 15.11
CA ILE A 7 -1.88 4.91 14.53
C ILE A 7 -2.21 5.29 13.08
N VAL A 8 -2.61 4.32 12.25
CA VAL A 8 -2.95 4.61 10.84
C VAL A 8 -4.13 5.56 10.74
N LEU A 9 -5.21 5.33 11.50
CA LEU A 9 -6.37 6.22 11.49
C LEU A 9 -6.03 7.64 11.98
N SER A 10 -5.19 7.76 13.01
CA SER A 10 -4.71 9.06 13.49
C SER A 10 -3.85 9.78 12.44
N ALA A 11 -3.03 9.04 11.68
CA ALA A 11 -2.28 9.59 10.55
C ALA A 11 -3.23 10.15 9.49
N LEU A 12 -4.32 9.43 9.19
CA LEU A 12 -5.35 9.83 8.24
C LEU A 12 -6.20 11.02 8.68
N GLU A 13 -6.22 11.37 9.96
CA GLU A 13 -6.86 12.61 10.42
C GLU A 13 -5.95 13.83 10.22
N LYS A 14 -4.64 13.61 10.21
CA LYS A 14 -3.62 14.65 9.96
C LYS A 14 -3.42 14.94 8.48
N VAL A 15 -3.86 14.04 7.60
CA VAL A 15 -3.94 14.24 6.15
C VAL A 15 -5.41 14.27 5.73
N ASP A 16 -5.75 14.79 4.55
CA ASP A 16 -7.13 14.73 4.09
C ASP A 16 -7.47 13.31 3.59
N LYS A 17 -8.12 12.52 4.46
CA LYS A 17 -8.47 11.11 4.21
C LYS A 17 -9.27 10.88 2.93
N PHE A 18 -9.99 11.87 2.42
CA PHE A 18 -10.83 11.71 1.22
C PHE A 18 -10.00 11.48 -0.05
N TYR A 19 -8.73 11.87 -0.04
CA TYR A 19 -7.81 11.68 -1.15
C TYR A 19 -6.88 10.47 -0.97
N VAL A 20 -7.05 9.72 0.12
CA VAL A 20 -6.28 8.51 0.40
C VAL A 20 -7.02 7.29 -0.15
N TYR A 21 -6.31 6.47 -0.91
CA TYR A 21 -6.81 5.27 -1.56
C TYR A 21 -6.49 4.01 -0.77
N LEU A 22 -5.34 3.99 -0.10
CA LEU A 22 -4.86 2.88 0.72
C LEU A 22 -3.88 3.41 1.75
N ALA A 23 -3.96 2.89 2.98
CA ALA A 23 -3.01 3.20 4.03
C ALA A 23 -2.73 1.99 4.92
N GLY A 24 -1.47 1.88 5.33
CA GLY A 24 -0.99 0.79 6.16
C GLY A 24 0.24 1.17 6.94
N ILE A 25 0.71 0.25 7.77
CA ILE A 25 1.84 0.47 8.66
C ILE A 25 2.77 -0.73 8.68
N ASN A 26 4.06 -0.44 8.80
CA ASN A 26 5.12 -1.40 9.05
C ASN A 26 6.13 -0.77 10.02
N ASN A 27 6.10 -1.19 11.28
CA ASN A 27 6.95 -0.65 12.35
C ASN A 27 6.80 0.89 12.48
N ASN A 28 7.81 1.65 12.02
CA ASN A 28 7.83 3.10 12.08
C ASN A 28 7.57 3.76 10.71
N GLU A 29 7.14 2.98 9.71
CA GLU A 29 6.76 3.49 8.39
C GLU A 29 5.24 3.40 8.18
N ILE A 30 4.65 4.49 7.71
CA ILE A 30 3.25 4.57 7.30
C ILE A 30 3.23 4.66 5.77
N LEU A 31 2.56 3.71 5.13
CA LEU A 31 2.25 3.75 3.71
C LEU A 31 1.02 4.62 3.50
N LEU A 32 1.10 5.59 2.60
CA LEU A 32 -0.05 6.36 2.10
C LEU A 32 -0.07 6.33 0.57
N VAL A 33 -1.12 5.78 0.00
CA VAL A 33 -1.41 5.91 -1.44
C VAL A 33 -2.41 7.03 -1.61
N THR A 34 -1.98 8.16 -2.17
CA THR A 34 -2.76 9.40 -2.24
C THR A 34 -2.33 10.27 -3.40
N THR A 35 -3.25 11.12 -3.88
CA THR A 35 -2.94 12.13 -4.88
C THR A 35 -2.36 13.40 -4.27
N LEU A 36 -2.41 13.55 -2.94
CA LEU A 36 -1.93 14.74 -2.24
C LEU A 36 -0.41 14.70 -2.04
N ASN A 37 0.19 15.89 -2.04
CA ASN A 37 1.52 16.07 -1.51
C ASN A 37 1.45 16.08 0.02
N VAL A 38 2.03 15.06 0.66
CA VAL A 38 2.00 14.89 2.12
C VAL A 38 3.41 14.98 2.69
N PRO A 39 3.57 15.39 3.97
CA PRO A 39 4.88 15.40 4.61
C PRO A 39 5.49 13.99 4.65
N ASN A 40 6.82 13.91 4.54
CA ASN A 40 7.57 12.66 4.64
C ASN A 40 7.60 12.08 6.07
N GLU A 41 7.09 12.81 7.06
CA GLU A 41 7.01 12.38 8.44
C GLU A 41 5.72 12.87 9.09
N VAL A 42 5.19 12.08 10.02
CA VAL A 42 4.03 12.42 10.84
C VAL A 42 4.30 12.02 12.29
N GLU A 43 3.97 12.90 13.22
CA GLU A 43 4.10 12.64 14.65
C GLU A 43 2.74 12.25 15.25
N ILE A 44 2.67 11.13 15.97
CA ILE A 44 1.45 10.61 16.59
C ILE A 44 1.80 10.21 18.02
N GLU A 45 1.12 10.81 18.99
CA GLU A 45 1.39 10.62 20.43
C GLU A 45 2.88 10.74 20.81
N GLY A 46 3.57 11.75 20.27
CA GLY A 46 4.99 11.99 20.56
C GLY A 46 5.96 11.03 19.85
N LYS A 47 5.46 10.09 19.04
CA LYS A 47 6.28 9.18 18.22
C LYS A 47 6.27 9.63 16.75
N LYS A 48 7.45 9.75 16.15
CA LYS A 48 7.60 10.07 14.74
C LYS A 48 7.54 8.82 13.87
N PHE A 49 6.77 8.91 12.80
CA PHE A 49 6.65 7.90 11.76
C PHE A 49 7.08 8.48 10.44
N LYS A 50 7.86 7.72 9.68
CA LYS A 50 8.19 8.05 8.30
C LYS A 50 6.99 7.75 7.42
N VAL A 51 6.63 8.67 6.56
CA VAL A 51 5.57 8.50 5.55
C VAL A 51 6.20 8.09 4.24
N VAL A 52 5.71 6.99 3.68
CA VAL A 52 6.06 6.52 2.34
C VAL A 52 4.83 6.73 1.46
N THR A 53 4.98 7.57 0.45
CA THR A 53 3.86 8.00 -0.39
C THR A 53 4.00 7.46 -1.81
N TYR A 54 2.87 7.02 -2.38
CA TYR A 54 2.76 6.69 -3.80
C TYR A 54 1.54 7.37 -4.40
N GLN A 55 1.65 7.76 -5.67
CA GLN A 55 0.48 8.08 -6.49
C GLN A 55 -0.29 6.79 -6.79
N PRO A 56 -1.64 6.82 -6.85
CA PRO A 56 -2.43 5.61 -7.04
C PRO A 56 -2.10 4.82 -8.29
N ASP A 57 -1.99 5.47 -9.45
CA ASP A 57 -1.72 4.77 -10.71
C ASP A 57 -0.31 4.18 -10.74
N ASP A 58 0.68 4.90 -10.21
CA ASP A 58 2.05 4.40 -10.08
C ASP A 58 2.15 3.22 -9.10
N TYR A 59 1.38 3.26 -8.01
CA TYR A 59 1.38 2.19 -7.02
C TYR A 59 0.86 0.88 -7.61
N LEU A 60 -0.20 0.92 -8.43
CA LEU A 60 -0.74 -0.27 -9.10
C LEU A 60 0.31 -0.95 -9.98
N ASN A 61 1.08 -0.17 -10.74
CA ASN A 61 2.14 -0.71 -11.60
C ASN A 61 3.28 -1.31 -10.77
N GLN A 62 3.73 -0.60 -9.74
CA GLN A 62 4.84 -1.07 -8.90
C GLN A 62 4.47 -2.31 -8.06
N VAL A 63 3.18 -2.49 -7.73
CA VAL A 63 2.72 -3.62 -6.91
C VAL A 63 2.95 -4.96 -7.59
N VAL A 64 2.91 -4.98 -8.92
CA VAL A 64 3.14 -6.18 -9.73
C VAL A 64 4.59 -6.65 -9.63
N GLU A 65 5.52 -5.69 -9.68
CA GLU A 65 6.96 -5.96 -9.71
C GLU A 65 7.55 -6.19 -8.32
N LYS A 66 7.01 -5.49 -7.31
CA LYS A 66 7.60 -5.39 -5.95
C LYS A 66 6.56 -5.69 -4.88
N GLU A 67 5.73 -6.69 -5.13
CA GLU A 67 4.58 -7.06 -4.30
C GLU A 67 4.96 -7.17 -2.80
N TYR A 68 6.07 -7.85 -2.51
CA TYR A 68 6.53 -8.03 -1.13
C TYR A 68 6.99 -6.73 -0.50
N GLU A 69 7.75 -5.91 -1.24
CA GLU A 69 8.40 -4.70 -0.74
C GLU A 69 7.48 -3.50 -0.64
N ILE A 70 6.32 -3.48 -1.31
CA ILE A 70 5.45 -2.30 -1.29
C ILE A 70 4.02 -2.59 -0.84
N PHE A 71 3.58 -3.85 -0.88
CA PHE A 71 2.24 -4.24 -0.44
C PHE A 71 2.29 -5.20 0.75
N ARG A 72 2.87 -6.39 0.61
CA ARG A 72 2.81 -7.42 1.68
C ARG A 72 3.58 -7.04 2.95
N LYS A 73 4.61 -6.19 2.85
CA LYS A 73 5.33 -5.73 4.05
C LYS A 73 4.50 -4.85 4.98
N TYR A 74 3.39 -4.28 4.50
CA TYR A 74 2.53 -3.39 5.28
C TYR A 74 1.28 -4.11 5.76
N LYS A 75 0.90 -3.86 7.02
CA LYS A 75 -0.46 -4.17 7.49
C LYS A 75 -1.40 -3.07 7.04
N ILE A 76 -2.36 -3.39 6.18
CA ILE A 76 -3.31 -2.41 5.63
C ILE A 76 -4.51 -2.28 6.56
N TYR A 77 -4.80 -1.05 7.01
CA TYR A 77 -5.91 -0.77 7.93
C TYR A 77 -6.97 0.17 7.33
N TYR A 78 -6.65 0.83 6.22
CA TYR A 78 -7.60 1.66 5.49
C TYR A 78 -7.41 1.46 3.99
N PHE A 79 -8.51 1.33 3.26
CA PHE A 79 -8.50 1.27 1.81
C PHE A 79 -9.87 1.63 1.23
N VAL A 80 -9.85 2.27 0.08
CA VAL A 80 -11.04 2.40 -0.76
C VAL A 80 -11.30 1.05 -1.40
N LYS A 81 -12.50 0.49 -1.18
CA LYS A 81 -12.89 -0.86 -1.62
C LYS A 81 -12.59 -1.12 -3.10
N ALA A 82 -12.96 -0.19 -3.98
CA ALA A 82 -12.75 -0.33 -5.41
C ALA A 82 -11.26 -0.35 -5.78
N TYR A 83 -10.42 0.38 -5.03
CA TYR A 83 -8.99 0.43 -5.27
C TYR A 83 -8.28 -0.83 -4.80
N MET A 84 -8.63 -1.36 -3.62
CA MET A 84 -8.13 -2.65 -3.15
C MET A 84 -8.48 -3.79 -4.13
N ARG A 85 -9.69 -3.77 -4.69
CA ARG A 85 -10.07 -4.74 -5.74
C ARG A 85 -9.12 -4.67 -6.93
N LYS A 86 -8.83 -3.48 -7.45
CA LYS A 86 -7.87 -3.32 -8.55
C LYS A 86 -6.50 -3.92 -8.22
N ILE A 87 -5.96 -3.65 -7.02
CA ILE A 87 -4.69 -4.24 -6.58
C ILE A 87 -4.73 -5.77 -6.65
N LEU A 88 -5.76 -6.37 -6.06
CA LEU A 88 -5.89 -7.83 -6.00
C LEU A 88 -6.06 -8.44 -7.41
N ASP A 89 -6.91 -7.84 -8.25
CA ASP A 89 -7.13 -8.29 -9.63
C ASP A 89 -5.83 -8.23 -10.45
N THR A 90 -5.06 -7.15 -10.27
CA THR A 90 -3.74 -6.95 -10.91
C THR A 90 -2.73 -8.01 -10.45
N LEU A 91 -2.63 -8.28 -9.14
CA LEU A 91 -1.74 -9.30 -8.60
C LEU A 91 -2.10 -10.70 -9.09
N SER A 92 -3.39 -11.05 -9.04
CA SER A 92 -3.87 -12.35 -9.53
C SER A 92 -3.61 -12.53 -11.03
N SER A 93 -3.80 -11.48 -11.84
CA SER A 93 -3.51 -11.53 -13.28
C SER A 93 -2.03 -11.77 -13.55
N ALA A 94 -1.14 -11.07 -12.83
CA ALA A 94 0.30 -11.24 -12.96
C ALA A 94 0.78 -12.64 -12.53
N GLU A 95 0.17 -13.22 -11.50
CA GLU A 95 0.46 -14.59 -11.08
C GLU A 95 0.07 -15.62 -12.16
N VAL A 96 -1.12 -15.47 -12.76
CA VAL A 96 -1.56 -16.33 -13.87
C VAL A 96 -0.64 -16.22 -15.08
N GLU A 97 -0.17 -15.00 -15.41
CA GLU A 97 0.76 -14.79 -16.51
C GLU A 97 2.10 -15.49 -16.26
N ARG A 98 2.67 -15.36 -15.05
CA ARG A 98 3.90 -16.06 -14.65
C ARG A 98 3.76 -17.58 -14.77
N MET A 99 2.68 -18.14 -14.23
CA MET A 99 2.41 -19.57 -14.31
C MET A 99 2.27 -20.05 -15.76
N SER A 100 1.67 -19.23 -16.64
CA SER A 100 1.49 -19.57 -18.06
C SER A 100 2.81 -19.62 -18.83
N ILE A 101 3.77 -18.77 -18.46
CA ILE A 101 5.13 -18.77 -19.01
C ILE A 101 5.87 -20.02 -18.53
N ASP A 102 5.83 -20.31 -17.23
CA ASP A 102 6.47 -21.49 -16.64
C ASP A 102 5.98 -22.80 -17.27
N ILE A 103 4.67 -22.90 -17.58
CA ILE A 103 4.11 -24.07 -18.27
C ILE A 103 4.66 -24.22 -19.68
N LYS A 104 4.82 -23.12 -20.43
CA LYS A 104 5.36 -23.17 -21.80
C LYS A 104 6.83 -23.57 -21.81
N ASP A 105 7.62 -23.06 -20.87
CA ASP A 105 9.04 -23.36 -20.77
C ASP A 105 9.30 -24.82 -20.35
N ASN A 106 8.42 -25.40 -19.52
CA ASN A 106 8.53 -26.82 -19.10
C ASN A 106 8.00 -27.83 -20.14
N LEU A 107 7.31 -27.37 -21.18
CA LEU A 107 6.78 -28.20 -22.28
C LEU A 107 7.61 -28.09 -23.57
N SER A 108 8.64 -27.25 -23.59
CA SER A 108 9.58 -27.05 -24.69
C SER A 108 10.87 -27.85 -24.48
#